data_AF-A0A9D4D9D3-F1
#
_entry.id   AF-A0A9D4D9D3-F1
#
_cell.length_a   1.000
_cell.length_b   1.000
_cell.length_c   1.000
_cell.angle_alpha   90.00
_cell.angle_beta   90.00
_cell.angle_gamma   90.00
#
_symmetry.space_group_name_H-M   'P 1'
#
loop_
_entity.id
_entity.type
_entity.pdbx_description
1 polymer ?
#
loop_
_entity_poly.entity_id
_entity_poly.type
_entity_poly.pdbx_seq_one_letter_code
_entity_poly.pdbx_strand_id
1 'polypeptide(L)'
;MTVERPSGLEIFTKLGHLVRIKYEFLNGQQSDGKMYKALTENVYLPFSVNGINICRMLKLAFQRKLLFTINSDGAIVYNGIDPRSSSYAMTEIECTRVTKQLKDKGITMADIDTNDNFEGTVTVN
;
A
#
# COMPACT_ATOMS: atom_id res chain seq x y z
N MET A 1 1.01 23.29 2.53
CA MET A 1 1.92 22.25 3.05
C MET A 1 2.01 21.18 1.97
N THR A 2 3.18 21.00 1.36
CA THR A 2 3.38 20.01 0.30
C THR A 2 3.45 18.64 0.96
N VAL A 3 2.58 17.71 0.55
CA VAL A 3 2.56 16.34 1.08
C VAL A 3 3.64 15.54 0.33
N GLU A 4 4.74 15.23 1.00
CA GLU A 4 5.84 14.47 0.42
C GLU A 4 5.57 12.96 0.45
N ARG A 5 6.01 12.27 -0.60
CA ARG A 5 5.68 10.87 -0.86
C ARG A 5 6.98 10.09 -1.06
N PRO A 6 7.24 9.06 -0.24
CA PRO A 6 8.50 8.33 -0.32
C PRO A 6 8.54 7.42 -1.55
N SER A 7 9.73 7.30 -2.15
CA SER A 7 10.02 6.31 -3.20
C SER A 7 10.23 4.94 -2.57
N GLY A 8 9.73 3.88 -3.20
CA GLY A 8 9.79 2.55 -2.62
C GLY A 8 9.49 1.43 -3.60
N LEU A 9 9.62 0.21 -3.08
CA LEU A 9 9.37 -1.05 -3.76
C LEU A 9 8.17 -1.74 -3.13
N GLU A 10 7.34 -2.37 -3.95
CA GLU A 10 6.26 -3.23 -3.53
C GLU A 10 6.41 -4.62 -4.16
N ILE A 11 6.23 -5.66 -3.36
CA ILE A 11 6.36 -7.06 -3.78
C ILE A 11 5.12 -7.84 -3.34
N PHE A 12 4.50 -8.53 -4.30
CA PHE A 12 3.34 -9.40 -4.07
C PHE A 12 3.76 -10.87 -4.03
N THR A 13 3.30 -11.60 -3.01
CA THR A 13 3.58 -13.03 -2.87
C THR A 13 2.33 -13.79 -2.44
N LYS A 14 1.90 -14.77 -3.22
CA LYS A 14 0.88 -15.73 -2.78
C LYS A 14 1.50 -16.72 -1.79
N LEU A 15 0.87 -16.86 -0.62
CA LEU A 15 1.29 -17.75 0.47
C LEU A 15 0.15 -18.68 0.84
N GLY A 16 -0.07 -19.72 0.02
CA GLY A 16 -1.17 -20.68 0.21
C GLY A 16 -2.54 -19.98 0.14
N HIS A 17 -3.18 -19.81 1.31
CA HIS A 17 -4.47 -19.15 1.47
C HIS A 17 -4.38 -17.64 1.72
N LEU A 18 -3.18 -17.05 1.62
CA LEU A 18 -2.94 -15.63 1.85
C LEU A 18 -2.22 -14.96 0.68
N VAL A 19 -2.27 -13.63 0.70
CA VAL A 19 -1.48 -12.74 -0.13
C VAL A 19 -0.69 -11.85 0.80
N ARG A 20 0.63 -11.81 0.62
CA ARG A 20 1.50 -10.84 1.28
C ARG A 20 1.87 -9.74 0.31
N ILE A 21 1.73 -8.50 0.76
CA ILE A 21 2.29 -7.32 0.12
C ILE A 21 3.42 -6.82 1.02
N LYS A 22 4.63 -6.75 0.49
CA LYS A 22 5.79 -6.16 1.19
C LYS A 22 6.09 -4.80 0.57
N TYR A 23 6.01 -3.74 1.36
CA TYR A 23 6.50 -2.41 1.01
C TYR A 23 7.89 -2.21 1.60
N GLU A 24 8.82 -1.71 0.80
CA GLU A 24 10.19 -1.44 1.22
C GLU A 24 10.62 -0.05 0.77
N PHE A 25 10.96 0.78 1.74
CA PHE A 25 11.44 2.15 1.56
C PHE A 25 12.86 2.23 2.08
N LEU A 26 13.74 2.83 1.30
CA LEU A 26 15.10 3.14 1.73
C LEU A 26 15.12 4.48 2.49
N ASN A 27 16.22 4.75 3.18
CA ASN A 27 16.46 6.10 3.71
C ASN A 27 16.47 7.10 2.56
N GLY A 28 15.95 8.28 2.80
CA GLY A 28 15.99 9.36 1.82
C GLY A 28 15.91 10.72 2.47
N GLN A 29 15.81 11.73 1.62
CA GLN A 29 15.75 13.13 2.03
C GLN A 29 14.48 13.76 1.46
N GLN A 30 13.79 14.50 2.31
CA GLN A 30 12.64 15.32 1.94
C GLN A 30 13.09 16.55 1.14
N SER A 31 12.15 17.21 0.45
CA SER A 31 12.42 18.42 -0.33
C SER A 31 12.87 19.60 0.54
N ASP A 32 12.51 19.61 1.82
CA ASP A 32 12.97 20.58 2.81
C ASP A 32 14.36 20.25 3.40
N GLY A 33 14.99 19.17 2.93
CA GLY A 33 16.30 18.72 3.37
C GLY A 33 16.29 17.80 4.60
N LYS A 34 15.15 17.55 5.24
CA LYS A 34 15.07 16.60 6.38
C LYS A 34 15.20 15.17 5.92
N MET A 35 15.94 14.37 6.66
CA MET A 35 16.04 12.93 6.40
C MET A 35 14.77 12.20 6.85
N TYR A 36 14.35 11.19 6.08
CA TYR A 36 13.38 10.20 6.52
C TYR A 36 14.02 8.82 6.57
N LYS A 37 13.56 8.01 7.52
CA LYS A 37 14.10 6.68 7.78
C LYS A 37 13.46 5.63 6.86
N ALA A 38 14.27 4.64 6.50
CA ALA A 38 13.82 3.42 5.85
C ALA A 38 12.69 2.76 6.64
N LEU A 39 11.76 2.15 5.91
CA LEU A 39 10.64 1.41 6.47
C LEU A 39 10.43 0.15 5.64
N THR A 40 10.21 -0.98 6.31
CA THR A 40 9.69 -2.19 5.68
C THR A 40 8.37 -2.54 6.35
N GLU A 41 7.32 -2.71 5.56
CA GLU A 41 5.98 -2.96 6.04
C GLU A 41 5.38 -4.15 5.31
N ASN A 42 4.67 -5.02 6.04
CA ASN A 42 4.03 -6.20 5.46
C ASN A 42 2.53 -6.16 5.71
N VAL A 43 1.76 -6.39 4.66
CA VAL A 43 0.30 -6.48 4.69
C VAL A 43 -0.10 -7.88 4.28
N TYR A 44 -1.04 -8.48 5.01
CA TYR A 44 -1.55 -9.81 4.73
C TYR A 44 -3.05 -9.74 4.44
N LEU A 45 -3.43 -10.24 3.26
CA LEU A 45 -4.79 -10.33 2.77
C LEU A 45 -5.20 -11.80 2.65
N PRO A 46 -6.47 -12.14 2.89
CA PRO A 46 -6.98 -13.47 2.56
C PRO A 46 -6.92 -13.69 1.04
N PHE A 47 -6.53 -14.89 0.60
CA PHE A 47 -6.57 -15.28 -0.81
C PHE A 47 -8.00 -15.61 -1.23
N SER A 48 -8.84 -14.58 -1.27
CA SER A 48 -10.23 -14.60 -1.72
C SER A 48 -10.40 -13.55 -2.83
N VAL A 49 -11.54 -13.58 -3.54
CA VAL A 49 -11.85 -12.58 -4.57
C VAL A 49 -11.76 -11.15 -4.00
N ASN A 50 -12.28 -10.94 -2.79
CA ASN A 50 -12.24 -9.62 -2.14
C ASN A 50 -10.80 -9.21 -1.77
N GLY A 51 -10.03 -10.13 -1.18
CA GLY A 51 -8.64 -9.85 -0.83
C GLY A 51 -7.76 -9.55 -2.04
N ILE A 52 -7.97 -10.28 -3.15
CA ILE A 52 -7.28 -10.03 -4.43
C ILE A 52 -7.66 -8.65 -5.00
N ASN A 53 -8.93 -8.27 -4.94
CA ASN A 53 -9.37 -6.94 -5.41
C ASN A 53 -8.73 -5.81 -4.58
N ILE A 54 -8.72 -5.94 -3.25
CA ILE A 54 -8.05 -4.98 -2.38
C ILE A 54 -6.55 -4.93 -2.66
N CYS A 55 -5.91 -6.08 -2.88
CA CYS A 55 -4.51 -6.17 -3.26
C CYS A 55 -4.20 -5.33 -4.50
N ARG A 56 -4.99 -5.48 -5.57
CA ARG A 56 -4.84 -4.71 -6.81
C ARG A 56 -5.06 -3.22 -6.60
N MET A 57 -6.04 -2.85 -5.77
CA MET A 57 -6.30 -1.43 -5.47
C MET A 57 -5.18 -0.81 -4.63
N LEU A 58 -4.60 -1.55 -3.68
CA LEU A 58 -3.44 -1.10 -2.90
C LEU A 58 -2.21 -0.92 -3.79
N LYS A 59 -1.97 -1.83 -4.74
CA LYS A 59 -0.94 -1.69 -5.78
C LYS A 59 -1.08 -0.37 -6.54
N LEU A 60 -2.29 -0.11 -7.03
CA LEU A 60 -2.59 1.11 -7.76
C LEU A 60 -2.43 2.36 -6.87
N ALA A 61 -2.82 2.28 -5.60
CA ALA A 61 -2.61 3.34 -4.63
C ALA A 61 -1.13 3.64 -4.42
N PHE A 62 -0.30 2.60 -4.34
CA PHE A 62 1.14 2.71 -4.20
C PHE A 62 1.77 3.35 -5.45
N GLN A 63 1.42 2.87 -6.65
CA GLN A 63 1.88 3.43 -7.93
C GLN A 63 1.51 4.91 -8.10
N ARG A 64 0.30 5.30 -7.68
CA ARG A 64 -0.15 6.70 -7.71
C ARG A 64 0.43 7.54 -6.56
N LYS A 65 1.31 6.95 -5.73
CA LYS A 65 1.91 7.55 -4.53
C LYS A 65 0.85 8.10 -3.56
N LEU A 66 -0.26 7.38 -3.38
CA LEU A 66 -1.39 7.75 -2.52
C LEU A 66 -1.45 6.94 -1.22
N LEU A 67 -0.71 5.84 -1.11
CA LEU A 67 -0.76 4.93 0.04
C LEU A 67 0.04 5.43 1.25
N PHE A 68 1.22 6.00 1.02
CA PHE A 68 2.12 6.49 2.06
C PHE A 68 2.43 7.97 1.89
N THR A 69 2.81 8.61 3.00
CA THR A 69 3.31 9.98 3.07
C THR A 69 4.41 10.05 4.11
N ILE A 70 5.19 11.12 4.10
CA ILE A 70 6.12 11.46 5.19
C ILE A 70 5.45 12.48 6.11
N ASN A 71 5.52 12.27 7.43
CA ASN A 71 5.00 13.22 8.41
C ASN A 71 6.07 14.28 8.78
N SER A 72 5.70 15.25 9.62
CA SER A 72 6.60 16.35 10.04
C SER A 72 7.89 15.90 10.72
N ASP A 73 7.88 14.67 11.27
CA ASP A 73 8.97 14.08 12.03
C ASP A 73 9.90 13.21 11.17
N GLY A 74 9.65 13.16 9.85
CA GLY A 74 10.43 12.33 8.92
C GLY A 74 10.11 10.85 9.00
N ALA A 75 8.93 10.48 9.52
CA ALA A 75 8.46 9.11 9.53
C ALA A 75 7.54 8.84 8.33
N ILE A 76 7.75 7.69 7.67
CA ILE A 76 6.85 7.18 6.64
C ILE A 76 5.61 6.62 7.33
N VAL A 77 4.43 7.11 6.94
CA VAL A 77 3.14 6.73 7.52
C VAL A 77 2.10 6.52 6.43
N TYR A 78 1.03 5.79 6.75
CA TYR A 78 -0.10 5.63 5.84
C TYR A 78 -0.82 6.97 5.60
N ASN A 79 -1.20 7.23 4.35
CA ASN A 79 -1.87 8.45 3.92
C ASN A 79 -3.39 8.28 3.87
N GLY A 80 -4.00 7.83 4.98
CA GLY A 80 -5.45 7.65 5.10
C GLY A 80 -6.01 6.33 4.57
N ILE A 81 -5.15 5.45 4.04
CA ILE A 81 -5.47 4.06 3.73
C ILE A 81 -4.61 3.19 4.66
N ASP A 82 -5.22 2.53 5.63
CA ASP A 82 -4.51 1.71 6.63
C ASP A 82 -4.82 0.23 6.41
N PRO A 83 -4.01 -0.50 5.64
CA PRO A 83 -4.20 -1.92 5.38
C PRO A 83 -3.74 -2.83 6.52
N ARG A 84 -3.34 -2.30 7.69
CA ARG A 84 -2.97 -3.17 8.81
C ARG A 84 -4.16 -3.96 9.31
N SER A 85 -3.88 -5.21 9.67
CA SER A 85 -4.82 -6.10 10.33
C SER A 85 -4.43 -6.25 11.80
N SER A 86 -5.43 -6.40 12.65
CA SER A 86 -5.29 -6.80 14.05
C SER A 86 -5.01 -8.30 14.22
N SER A 87 -5.13 -9.07 13.14
CA SER A 87 -4.97 -10.52 13.08
C SER A 87 -3.86 -10.92 12.11
N TYR A 88 -3.68 -12.22 11.89
CA TYR A 88 -2.68 -12.74 10.95
C TYR A 88 -2.92 -12.29 9.50
N ALA A 89 -4.19 -12.10 9.11
CA ALA A 89 -4.59 -11.54 7.83
C ALA A 89 -5.87 -10.72 7.99
N MET A 90 -6.12 -9.80 7.06
CA MET A 90 -7.31 -8.96 7.08
C MET A 90 -8.60 -9.78 7.19
N THR A 91 -9.40 -9.41 8.18
CA THR A 91 -10.79 -9.88 8.32
C THR A 91 -11.70 -9.19 7.30
N GLU A 92 -12.93 -9.68 7.15
CA GLU A 92 -13.92 -9.08 6.25
C GLU A 92 -14.27 -7.62 6.63
N ILE A 93 -14.32 -7.32 7.93
CA ILE A 93 -14.54 -5.97 8.46
C ILE A 93 -13.38 -5.04 8.07
N GLU A 94 -12.15 -5.50 8.23
CA GLU A 94 -10.95 -4.74 7.84
C GLU A 94 -10.90 -4.54 6.31
N CYS A 95 -11.27 -5.57 5.53
CA CYS A 95 -11.38 -5.46 4.08
C CYS A 95 -12.39 -4.39 3.66
N THR A 96 -13.55 -4.33 4.33
CA THR A 96 -14.58 -3.31 4.09
C THR A 96 -14.07 -1.90 4.40
N ARG A 97 -13.38 -1.73 5.54
CA ARG A 97 -12.76 -0.46 5.95
C ARG A 97 -11.73 0.02 4.92
N VAL A 98 -10.81 -0.85 4.50
CA VAL A 98 -9.75 -0.51 3.54
C VAL A 98 -10.35 -0.18 2.17
N THR A 99 -11.37 -0.94 1.73
CA THR A 99 -12.08 -0.65 0.48
C THR A 99 -12.73 0.73 0.50
N LYS A 100 -13.34 1.13 1.62
CA LYS A 100 -13.89 2.48 1.77
C LYS A 100 -12.81 3.55 1.68
N GLN A 101 -11.70 3.38 2.41
CA GLN A 101 -10.58 4.34 2.37
C GLN A 101 -9.96 4.48 0.98
N LEU A 102 -9.84 3.40 0.23
CA LEU A 102 -9.40 3.41 -1.17
C LEU A 102 -10.36 4.21 -2.05
N LYS A 103 -11.67 3.98 -1.92
CA LYS A 103 -12.69 4.74 -2.65
C LYS A 103 -12.68 6.22 -2.31
N ASP A 104 -12.51 6.57 -1.03
CA ASP A 104 -12.40 7.96 -0.57
C ASP A 104 -11.16 8.67 -1.17
N LYS A 105 -10.16 7.90 -1.61
CA LYS A 105 -8.98 8.37 -2.36
C LYS A 105 -9.14 8.30 -3.89
N GLY A 106 -10.33 7.97 -4.39
CA GLY A 106 -10.61 7.84 -5.82
C GLY A 106 -10.00 6.60 -6.47
N ILE A 107 -9.81 5.52 -5.70
CA ILE A 107 -9.25 4.26 -6.19
C ILE A 107 -10.34 3.19 -6.15
N THR A 108 -10.68 2.68 -7.32
CA THR A 108 -11.71 1.67 -7.49
C THR A 108 -11.24 0.54 -8.42
N MET A 109 -11.99 -0.56 -8.46
CA MET A 109 -11.72 -1.65 -9.41
C MET A 109 -11.87 -1.23 -10.88
N ALA A 110 -12.62 -0.16 -11.18
CA ALA A 110 -12.76 0.36 -12.53
C ALA A 110 -11.48 1.05 -13.03
N ASP A 111 -10.58 1.44 -12.12
CA ASP A 111 -9.31 2.08 -12.42
C ASP A 111 -8.18 1.08 -12.73
N ILE A 112 -8.44 -0.21 -12.57
CA ILE A 112 -7.44 -1.28 -12.71
C ILE A 112 -7.51 -1.86 -14.12
N ASP A 113 -6.39 -1.85 -14.83
CA ASP A 113 -6.25 -2.53 -16.11
C ASP A 113 -6.41 -4.04 -15.93
N THR A 114 -7.23 -4.67 -16.77
CA THR A 114 -7.47 -6.12 -16.78
C THR A 114 -6.20 -6.95 -17.00
N ASN A 115 -5.14 -6.35 -17.54
CA ASN A 115 -3.85 -7.00 -17.73
C ASN A 115 -2.91 -6.92 -16.51
N ASP A 116 -3.39 -6.39 -15.37
CA ASP A 116 -2.56 -6.28 -14.17
C ASP A 116 -2.20 -7.65 -13.59
N ASN A 117 -0.94 -8.05 -13.77
CA ASN A 117 -0.38 -9.25 -13.16
C ASN A 117 -0.39 -9.11 -11.65
N PHE A 118 -1.03 -10.08 -11.00
CA PHE A 118 -1.22 -10.13 -9.56
C PHE A 118 0.10 -10.36 -8.80
N GLU A 119 0.98 -11.20 -9.32
CA GLU A 119 2.32 -11.41 -8.77
C GLU A 119 3.34 -10.53 -9.49
N GLY A 120 4.30 -9.98 -8.74
CA GLY A 120 5.35 -9.17 -9.31
C GLY A 120 5.91 -8.13 -8.36
N THR A 121 6.77 -7.29 -8.92
CA THR A 121 7.47 -6.22 -8.22
C THR A 121 7.12 -4.87 -8.87
N VAL A 122 6.84 -3.87 -8.05
CA VAL A 122 6.53 -2.51 -8.49
C VAL A 122 7.49 -1.53 -7.83
N THR A 123 8.25 -0.80 -8.64
CA THR A 123 9.16 0.25 -8.16
C THR A 123 8.55 1.62 -8.44
N VAL A 124 8.51 2.47 -7.42
CA VAL A 124 8.01 3.84 -7.51
C VAL A 124 9.15 4.79 -7.13
N ASN A 125 9.62 5.56 -8.12
CA ASN A 125 10.67 6.58 -7.98
C ASN A 125 10.06 7.95 -7.71
#